data_AF-A0A142XKE1-F1
#
_entry.id   AF-A0A142XKE1-F1
#
_cell.length_a   1.000
_cell.length_b   1.000
_cell.length_c   1.000
_cell.angle_alpha   90.00
_cell.angle_beta   90.00
_cell.angle_gamma   90.00
#
_symmetry.space_group_name_H-M   'P 1'
#
loop_
_entity.id
_entity.type
_entity.pdbx_description
1 polymer ?
#
loop_
_entity_poly.entity_id
_entity_poly.type
_entity_poly.pdbx_seq_one_letter_code
_entity_poly.pdbx_strand_id
1 'polypeptide(L)'
;MRLASKDVLPLEMVSVKDPGDHVFVVMGLARPLGEVDRDMTTWGRGVFVCDPWANIYTRAYLYDNWWRVQMTKWAGNNKQVAYNGKFDKPTSEVWFTSINQGKKFVDYCLDD
;
A
#
# COMPACT_ATOMS: atom_id res chain seq x y z
N MET A 1 17.36 -6.43 15.90
CA MET A 1 18.29 -7.44 15.33
C MET A 1 17.74 -7.90 13.98
N ARG A 2 18.47 -7.79 12.86
CA ARG A 2 17.98 -8.23 11.52
C ARG A 2 18.38 -9.67 11.26
N LEU A 3 17.43 -10.59 11.35
CA LEU A 3 17.59 -11.96 10.83
C LEU A 3 17.33 -11.95 9.31
N ALA A 4 18.29 -11.45 8.53
CA ALA A 4 18.26 -11.62 7.08
C ALA A 4 18.84 -13.02 6.76
N SER A 5 18.01 -14.06 6.86
CA SER A 5 18.33 -15.33 6.20
C SER A 5 18.06 -15.19 4.70
N LYS A 6 18.80 -15.93 3.85
CA LYS A 6 18.70 -15.84 2.39
C LYS A 6 17.30 -16.14 1.82
N ASP A 7 16.39 -16.68 2.64
CA ASP A 7 15.06 -17.14 2.25
C ASP A 7 13.91 -16.35 2.91
N VAL A 8 14.22 -15.27 3.66
CA VAL A 8 13.20 -14.43 4.32
C VAL A 8 13.09 -13.09 3.60
N LEU A 9 11.94 -12.86 2.96
CA LEU A 9 11.60 -11.57 2.38
C LEU A 9 11.11 -10.61 3.48
N PRO A 10 11.59 -9.36 3.51
CA PRO A 10 11.10 -8.39 4.47
C PRO A 10 9.63 -8.08 4.20
N LEU A 11 8.87 -7.94 5.29
CA LEU A 11 7.49 -7.51 5.30
C LEU A 11 7.47 -6.10 5.88
N GLU A 12 6.91 -5.15 5.13
CA GLU A 12 6.80 -3.76 5.55
C GLU A 12 5.35 -3.30 5.51
N MET A 13 4.92 -2.59 6.55
CA MET A 13 3.61 -1.93 6.60
C MET A 13 3.73 -0.51 6.07
N VAL A 14 2.81 -0.12 5.19
CA VAL A 14 2.77 1.20 4.55
C VAL A 14 1.51 1.89 4.96
N SER A 15 1.62 3.07 5.56
CA SER A 15 0.49 3.96 5.79
C SER A 15 0.48 5.04 4.73
N VAL A 16 -0.68 5.33 4.17
CA VAL A 16 -0.84 6.48 3.29
C VAL A 16 -0.75 7.79 4.12
N LYS A 17 -0.36 8.92 3.50
CA LYS A 17 -0.41 10.25 4.15
C LYS A 17 -1.79 10.86 3.88
N ASP A 18 -2.22 11.78 4.74
CA ASP A 18 -3.40 12.64 4.56
C ASP A 18 -3.70 12.91 3.07
N PRO A 19 -4.92 12.60 2.59
CA PRO A 19 -6.10 12.24 3.37
C PRO A 19 -6.33 10.74 3.53
N GLY A 20 -5.32 9.87 3.42
CA GLY A 20 -5.49 8.43 3.65
C GLY A 20 -4.94 7.98 4.99
N ASP A 21 -5.76 7.27 5.78
CA ASP A 21 -5.34 6.36 6.86
C ASP A 21 -5.16 4.91 6.33
N HIS A 22 -5.09 4.77 5.00
CA HIS A 22 -5.03 3.49 4.33
C HIS A 22 -3.72 2.77 4.62
N VAL A 23 -3.80 1.49 4.96
CA VAL A 23 -2.65 0.66 5.31
C VAL A 23 -2.60 -0.58 4.42
N PHE A 24 -1.43 -0.86 3.84
CA PHE A 24 -1.17 -2.08 3.10
C PHE A 24 0.21 -2.64 3.42
N VAL A 25 0.44 -3.88 3.03
CA VAL A 25 1.69 -4.61 3.28
C VAL A 25 2.48 -4.76 1.99
N VAL A 26 3.79 -4.53 2.07
CA VAL A 26 4.76 -4.75 1.00
C VAL A 26 5.65 -5.93 1.39
N MET A 27 5.89 -6.84 0.44
CA MET A 27 6.74 -8.02 0.62
C MET A 27 7.85 -8.05 -0.42
N GLY A 28 9.06 -8.38 0.02
CA GLY A 28 10.20 -8.64 -0.87
C GLY A 28 10.98 -7.41 -1.33
N LEU A 29 10.78 -6.28 -0.65
CA LEU A 29 11.54 -5.06 -0.93
C LEU A 29 12.99 -5.23 -0.47
N ALA A 30 13.96 -5.08 -1.37
CA ALA A 30 15.37 -5.32 -1.05
C ALA A 30 15.99 -4.27 -0.10
N ARG A 31 15.30 -3.14 0.10
CA ARG A 31 15.73 -1.99 0.90
C ARG A 31 14.54 -1.45 1.69
N PRO A 32 14.75 -0.75 2.82
CA PRO A 32 13.66 -0.11 3.55
C PRO A 32 12.82 0.84 2.69
N LEU A 33 11.51 0.91 2.93
CA LEU A 33 10.63 1.90 2.26
C LEU A 33 11.07 3.36 2.43
N GLY A 34 11.77 3.68 3.52
CA GLY A 34 12.34 5.02 3.76
C GLY A 34 13.51 5.37 2.84
N GLU A 35 14.05 4.40 2.10
CA GLU A 35 15.23 4.53 1.23
C GLU A 35 14.92 4.25 -0.25
N VAL A 36 13.68 3.90 -0.59
CA VAL A 36 13.23 3.71 -1.97
C VAL A 36 12.25 4.81 -2.38
N ASP A 37 12.20 5.09 -3.68
CA ASP A 37 11.20 5.98 -4.27
C ASP A 37 9.79 5.51 -3.89
N ARG A 38 8.80 6.40 -3.84
CA ARG A 38 7.40 6.03 -3.62
C ARG A 38 6.78 5.39 -4.86
N ASP A 39 7.39 5.57 -6.02
CA ASP A 39 6.97 4.91 -7.25
C ASP A 39 7.27 3.40 -7.20
N MET A 40 6.22 2.63 -6.94
CA MET A 40 6.27 1.16 -6.85
C MET A 40 6.71 0.48 -8.14
N THR A 41 6.67 1.18 -9.28
CA THR A 41 7.17 0.63 -10.55
C THR A 41 8.69 0.46 -10.54
N THR A 42 9.39 1.18 -9.66
CA THR A 42 10.86 1.13 -9.51
C THR A 42 11.34 0.06 -8.54
N TRP A 43 10.45 -0.56 -7.76
CA TRP A 43 10.82 -1.49 -6.67
C TRP A 43 11.29 -2.86 -7.15
N GLY A 44 11.10 -3.15 -8.43
CA GLY A 44 11.51 -4.40 -9.06
C GLY A 44 10.38 -5.45 -9.11
N ARG A 45 10.57 -6.45 -9.96
CA ARG A 45 9.50 -7.43 -10.29
C ARG A 45 9.20 -8.42 -9.17
N GLY A 46 10.10 -8.56 -8.19
CA GLY A 46 9.97 -9.48 -7.05
C GLY A 46 9.19 -8.91 -5.86
N VAL A 47 8.71 -7.68 -5.96
CA VAL A 47 8.00 -7.00 -4.86
C VAL A 47 6.49 -7.13 -5.03
N PHE A 48 5.82 -7.42 -3.93
CA PHE A 48 4.37 -7.64 -3.89
C PHE A 48 3.70 -6.70 -2.91
N VAL A 49 2.47 -6.31 -3.22
CA VAL A 49 1.58 -5.57 -2.34
C VAL A 49 0.40 -6.47 -1.96
N CYS A 50 0.11 -6.51 -0.66
CA CYS A 50 -1.09 -7.10 -0.09
C CYS A 50 -1.87 -6.01 0.63
N ASP A 51 -3.02 -5.67 0.09
CA ASP A 51 -3.98 -4.73 0.66
C ASP A 51 -5.25 -5.49 1.05
N PRO A 52 -5.41 -5.84 2.34
CA PRO A 52 -6.57 -6.59 2.80
C PRO A 52 -7.86 -5.77 2.80
N TRP A 53 -7.77 -4.44 2.89
CA TRP A 53 -8.95 -3.57 2.92
C TRP A 53 -9.59 -3.46 1.54
N ALA A 54 -8.78 -3.30 0.48
CA ALA A 54 -9.26 -3.29 -0.90
C ALA A 54 -9.43 -4.69 -1.49
N ASN A 55 -9.00 -5.74 -0.77
CA ASN A 55 -8.89 -7.11 -1.26
C ASN A 55 -8.05 -7.20 -2.55
N ILE A 56 -6.83 -6.62 -2.50
CA ILE A 56 -5.87 -6.61 -3.60
C ILE A 56 -4.61 -7.37 -3.18
N TYR A 57 -4.19 -8.33 -4.00
CA TYR A 57 -2.90 -9.00 -3.90
C TYR A 57 -2.25 -9.01 -5.28
N THR A 58 -1.13 -8.30 -5.45
CA THR A 58 -0.54 -8.09 -6.77
C THR A 58 0.95 -7.74 -6.69
N ARG A 59 1.62 -7.72 -7.85
CA ARG A 59 2.98 -7.18 -7.95
C ARG A 59 2.94 -5.67 -7.73
N ALA A 60 3.92 -5.13 -7.01
CA ALA A 60 3.92 -3.73 -6.60
C ALA A 60 3.75 -2.76 -7.79
N TYR A 61 4.43 -3.01 -8.91
CA TYR A 61 4.32 -2.19 -10.12
C TYR A 61 2.94 -2.22 -10.81
N LEU A 62 2.04 -3.13 -10.42
CA LEU A 62 0.66 -3.21 -10.92
C LEU A 62 -0.35 -2.63 -9.94
N TYR A 63 0.07 -2.25 -8.74
CA TYR A 63 -0.85 -1.92 -7.66
C TYR A 63 -1.71 -0.70 -7.95
N ASP A 64 -1.16 0.38 -8.54
CA ASP A 64 -1.94 1.57 -8.92
C ASP A 64 -3.10 1.24 -9.87
N ASN A 65 -2.85 0.34 -10.84
CA ASN A 65 -3.88 -0.12 -11.77
C ASN A 65 -4.99 -0.91 -11.05
N TRP A 66 -4.61 -1.85 -10.18
CA TRP A 66 -5.59 -2.65 -9.43
C TRP A 66 -6.39 -1.80 -8.44
N TRP A 67 -5.75 -0.81 -7.83
CA TRP A 67 -6.40 0.17 -6.96
C TRP A 67 -7.50 0.93 -7.73
N ARG A 68 -7.16 1.48 -8.90
CA ARG A 68 -8.13 2.19 -9.76
C ARG A 68 -9.30 1.31 -10.15
N VAL A 69 -9.04 0.07 -10.60
CA VAL A 69 -10.08 -0.91 -10.92
C VAL A 69 -11.01 -1.13 -9.74
N GLN A 70 -10.46 -1.27 -8.54
CA GLN A 70 -11.25 -1.60 -7.36
C GLN A 70 -12.10 -0.42 -6.88
N MET A 71 -11.54 0.78 -6.85
CA MET A 71 -12.28 2.00 -6.55
C MET A 71 -13.41 2.23 -7.57
N THR A 72 -13.17 2.02 -8.87
CA THR A 72 -14.22 2.10 -9.90
C THR A 72 -15.32 1.07 -9.65
N LYS A 73 -14.98 -0.17 -9.31
CA LYS A 73 -15.97 -1.20 -8.93
C LYS A 73 -16.79 -0.78 -7.72
N TRP A 74 -16.17 -0.21 -6.70
CA TRP A 74 -16.86 0.25 -5.50
C TRP A 74 -17.81 1.42 -5.79
N ALA A 75 -17.36 2.39 -6.59
CA ALA A 75 -18.21 3.49 -7.04
C ALA A 75 -19.42 2.98 -7.84
N GLY A 76 -19.22 2.01 -8.75
CA GLY A 76 -20.31 1.36 -9.48
C GLY A 76 -21.31 0.59 -8.59
N ASN A 77 -20.91 0.23 -7.37
CA ASN A 77 -21.76 -0.40 -6.35
C ASN A 77 -22.28 0.61 -5.31
N ASN A 78 -22.23 1.91 -5.59
CA ASN A 78 -22.65 3.00 -4.69
C ASN A 78 -21.97 2.98 -3.32
N LYS A 79 -20.74 2.47 -3.22
CA LYS A 79 -19.94 2.53 -2.00
C LYS A 79 -19.25 3.89 -1.87
N GLN A 80 -18.88 4.23 -0.63
CA GLN A 80 -18.16 5.44 -0.29
C GLN A 80 -16.92 5.09 0.53
N VAL A 81 -15.91 5.96 0.46
CA VAL A 81 -14.71 5.87 1.31
C VAL A 81 -14.92 6.81 2.50
N ALA A 82 -14.82 6.27 3.71
CA ALA A 82 -14.90 7.05 4.93
C ALA A 82 -13.52 7.61 5.28
N TYR A 83 -13.42 8.92 5.50
CA TYR A 83 -12.21 9.57 5.98
C TYR A 83 -12.53 10.77 6.85
N ASN A 84 -11.90 10.83 8.03
CA ASN A 84 -12.01 11.94 8.97
C ASN A 84 -13.49 12.37 9.23
N GLY A 85 -14.36 11.37 9.43
CA GLY A 85 -15.79 11.58 9.67
C GLY A 85 -16.62 11.98 8.44
N LYS A 86 -16.04 12.00 7.25
CA LYS A 86 -16.70 12.31 5.98
C LYS A 86 -16.72 11.10 5.06
N PHE A 87 -17.69 11.06 4.15
CA PHE A 87 -17.77 10.05 3.11
C PHE A 87 -17.53 10.70 1.75
N ASP A 88 -16.60 10.17 0.97
CA ASP A 88 -16.29 10.62 -0.38
C ASP A 88 -16.43 9.49 -1.41
N LYS A 89 -16.47 9.85 -2.70
CA LYS A 89 -16.52 8.90 -3.80
C LYS A 89 -15.18 8.15 -3.91
N PRO A 90 -15.18 6.81 -4.07
CA PRO A 90 -13.95 6.04 -4.25
C PRO A 90 -13.07 6.51 -5.42
N THR A 91 -13.67 7.10 -6.46
CA THR A 91 -12.99 7.61 -7.65
C THR A 91 -12.56 9.07 -7.54
N SER A 92 -12.58 9.68 -6.35
CA SER A 92 -12.01 11.00 -6.12
C SER A 92 -10.51 10.97 -6.44
N GLU A 93 -9.98 11.97 -7.14
CA GLU A 93 -8.56 12.03 -7.53
C GLU A 93 -7.62 11.95 -6.32
N VAL A 94 -8.11 12.46 -5.20
CA VAL A 94 -7.50 12.36 -3.89
C VAL A 94 -7.17 10.90 -3.53
N TRP A 95 -8.10 9.96 -3.72
CA TRP A 95 -7.90 8.55 -3.38
C TRP A 95 -6.96 7.85 -4.36
N PHE A 96 -7.01 8.20 -5.64
CA PHE A 96 -6.10 7.66 -6.65
C PHE A 96 -4.66 8.09 -6.43
N THR A 97 -4.43 9.32 -5.99
CA THR A 97 -3.08 9.86 -5.80
C THR A 97 -2.50 9.52 -4.44
N SER A 98 -3.34 9.31 -3.42
CA SER A 98 -2.92 9.06 -2.04
C SER A 98 -1.99 7.84 -1.90
N ILE A 99 -2.23 6.73 -2.60
CA ILE A 99 -1.40 5.51 -2.50
C ILE A 99 0.05 5.73 -2.93
N ASN A 100 0.30 6.70 -3.81
CA ASN A 100 1.64 7.07 -4.27
C ASN A 100 2.32 8.10 -3.33
N GLN A 101 1.61 8.55 -2.29
CA GLN A 101 2.05 9.57 -1.34
C GLN A 101 2.28 9.01 0.08
N GLY A 102 2.21 7.69 0.26
CA GLY A 102 2.35 7.06 1.57
C GLY A 102 3.66 7.33 2.29
N LYS A 103 3.61 7.23 3.61
CA LYS A 103 4.73 7.31 4.55
C LYS A 103 4.88 5.96 5.26
N LYS A 104 6.12 5.46 5.36
CA LYS A 104 6.45 4.29 6.19
C LYS A 104 6.01 4.56 7.65
N PHE A 105 5.31 3.61 8.26
CA PHE A 105 5.24 3.50 9.72
C PHE A 105 5.29 2.02 10.14
N VAL A 106 5.98 1.81 11.26
CA VAL A 106 6.19 0.56 12.02
C VAL A 106 7.46 -0.23 11.64
N ASP A 107 8.45 -0.16 12.53
CA ASP A 107 9.41 -1.24 12.76
C ASP A 107 8.77 -2.21 13.78
N TYR A 108 8.73 -3.50 13.47
CA TYR A 108 8.41 -4.52 14.47
C TYR A 108 9.71 -4.97 15.14
N CYS A 109 9.91 -4.63 16.41
CA CYS A 109 10.74 -5.46 17.29
C CYS A 109 9.87 -6.64 17.74
N LEU A 110 10.13 -7.82 17.16
CA LEU A 110 9.85 -9.06 17.88
C LEU A 110 11.04 -9.23 18.83
N ASP A 111 10.97 -8.59 20.00
CA ASP A 111 11.81 -9.01 21.11
C ASP A 111 11.12 -10.25 21.73
N ASP A 112 11.91 -11.31 21.91
CA ASP A 112 11.53 -12.56 22.58
C ASP A 112 11.10 -12.34 24.04
#